data_AF-A0A0D6LWU3-F1
#
_entry.id   AF-A0A0D6LWU3-F1
#
_cell.length_a   1.000
_cell.length_b   1.000
_cell.length_c   1.000
_cell.angle_alpha   90.00
_cell.angle_beta   90.00
_cell.angle_gamma   90.00
#
_symmetry.space_group_name_H-M   'P 1'
#
loop_
_entity.id
_entity.type
_entity.pdbx_description
1 polymer ?
#
loop_
_entity_poly.entity_id
_entity_poly.type
_entity_poly.pdbx_seq_one_letter_code
_entity_poly.pdbx_strand_id
1 'polypeptide(L)'
;MKLLRNVHRLLCSLKVSVKFYLTDSDIEKFVDAVLQSLLYSLYTKDGTASKAPGRLVMILGSLCPGRVFPRFFEHAYPAIFAVDEPHRLTQTLDCLFEVVFLIGNDSDPTIRRLNMEKDWINEMEEIRSPTSPIARYSLEALSHSLEFNIKDKLTSFRCHLFYFLEMLIEGIDINDVAKANIAIHNLTLIFFIVPILDYSDCIKYHNDLTDEEKALCMMSMRLPVLAEMALDKSVLLHIR
;
A
#
# COMPACT_ATOMS: atom_id res chain seq x y z
N MET A 1 -9.66 5.76 -16.42
CA MET A 1 -10.60 6.55 -17.29
C MET A 1 -12.08 6.60 -16.85
N LYS A 2 -12.61 5.72 -15.98
CA LYS A 2 -14.04 5.76 -15.57
C LYS A 2 -14.37 6.79 -14.47
N LEU A 3 -13.45 7.11 -13.55
CA LEU A 3 -13.71 8.05 -12.46
C LEU A 3 -13.88 9.51 -12.94
N LEU A 4 -13.09 9.96 -13.91
CA LEU A 4 -13.19 11.32 -14.47
C LEU A 4 -14.46 11.53 -15.32
N ARG A 5 -15.10 10.47 -15.83
CA ARG A 5 -16.39 10.61 -16.54
C ARG A 5 -17.55 10.99 -15.61
N ASN A 6 -17.45 10.70 -14.31
CA ASN A 6 -18.50 11.02 -13.34
C ASN A 6 -18.35 12.40 -12.70
N VAL A 7 -17.17 13.04 -12.81
CA VAL A 7 -16.97 14.44 -12.39
C VAL A 7 -17.77 15.41 -13.27
N HIS A 8 -18.19 14.98 -14.45
CA HIS A 8 -18.96 15.77 -15.41
C HIS A 8 -20.35 16.21 -14.93
N ARG A 9 -20.91 15.61 -13.87
CA ARG A 9 -22.28 15.90 -13.43
C ARG A 9 -22.41 16.95 -12.33
N LEU A 10 -21.32 17.36 -11.68
CA LEU A 10 -21.42 18.14 -10.44
C LEU A 10 -21.08 19.64 -10.56
N LEU A 11 -20.50 20.12 -11.67
CA LEU A 11 -20.00 21.50 -11.71
C LEU A 11 -20.56 22.42 -12.81
N CYS A 12 -21.14 21.90 -13.90
CA CYS A 12 -21.82 22.75 -14.89
C CYS A 12 -22.73 21.91 -15.79
N SER A 13 -23.99 22.29 -15.90
CA SER A 13 -24.96 21.78 -16.89
C SER A 13 -24.65 22.22 -18.33
N LEU A 14 -23.50 22.86 -18.56
CA LEU A 14 -23.03 23.37 -19.85
C LEU A 14 -22.05 22.36 -20.47
N LYS A 15 -22.33 21.93 -21.71
CA LYS A 15 -21.42 21.08 -22.48
C LYS A 15 -20.15 21.87 -22.83
N VAL A 16 -19.06 21.61 -22.10
CA VAL A 16 -17.72 22.15 -22.42
C VAL A 16 -17.16 21.40 -23.63
N SER A 17 -16.55 22.14 -24.58
CA SER A 17 -15.91 21.56 -25.77
C SER A 17 -14.74 20.64 -25.38
N VAL A 18 -14.61 19.50 -26.07
CA VAL A 18 -13.59 18.47 -25.82
C VAL A 18 -12.16 19.01 -25.88
N LYS A 19 -11.91 20.10 -26.63
CA LYS A 19 -10.59 20.74 -26.73
C LYS A 19 -10.07 21.33 -25.41
N PHE A 20 -10.93 21.49 -24.40
CA PHE A 20 -10.54 21.98 -23.07
C PHE A 20 -10.44 20.86 -22.04
N TYR A 21 -10.60 19.60 -22.44
CA TYR A 21 -10.53 18.48 -21.51
C TYR A 21 -9.05 18.16 -21.26
N LEU A 22 -8.73 17.88 -20.00
CA LEU A 22 -7.39 17.45 -19.61
C LEU A 22 -7.08 16.12 -20.29
N THR A 23 -5.89 16.03 -20.88
CA THR A 23 -5.34 14.78 -21.42
C THR A 23 -4.60 14.02 -20.32
N ASP A 24 -4.31 12.73 -20.55
CA ASP A 24 -3.50 11.94 -19.62
C ASP A 24 -2.11 12.57 -19.43
N SER A 25 -1.53 13.15 -20.49
CA SER A 25 -0.25 13.88 -20.40
C SER A 25 -0.34 15.13 -19.52
N ASP A 26 -1.47 15.85 -19.54
CA ASP A 26 -1.66 17.02 -18.68
C ASP A 26 -1.77 16.61 -17.21
N ILE A 27 -2.46 15.50 -16.94
CA ILE A 27 -2.58 14.92 -15.59
C ILE A 27 -1.20 14.50 -15.09
N GLU A 28 -0.42 13.80 -15.91
CA GLU A 28 0.94 13.38 -15.55
C GLU A 28 1.85 14.57 -15.20
N LYS A 29 1.86 15.62 -16.02
CA LYS A 29 2.67 16.83 -15.76
C LYS A 29 2.22 17.55 -14.49
N PHE A 30 0.91 17.61 -14.25
CA PHE A 30 0.36 18.21 -13.04
C PHE A 30 0.80 17.42 -11.79
N VAL A 31 0.71 16.09 -11.84
CA VAL A 31 1.16 15.21 -10.74
C VAL A 31 2.66 15.40 -10.50
N ASP A 32 3.49 15.34 -11.54
CA ASP A 32 4.95 15.52 -11.41
C ASP A 32 5.32 16.88 -10.78
N ALA A 33 4.56 17.94 -11.08
CA ALA A 33 4.82 19.28 -10.55
C ALA A 33 4.39 19.47 -9.07
N VAL A 34 3.35 18.76 -8.62
CA VAL A 34 2.74 18.98 -7.30
C VAL A 34 3.14 17.91 -6.28
N LEU A 35 3.42 16.68 -6.73
CA LEU A 35 3.58 15.54 -5.84
C LEU A 35 4.71 15.72 -4.82
N GLN A 36 5.87 16.22 -5.24
CA GLN A 36 7.01 16.34 -4.33
C GLN A 36 6.76 17.36 -3.20
N SER A 37 6.22 18.54 -3.54
CA SER A 37 5.89 19.56 -2.53
C SER A 37 4.78 19.09 -1.60
N LEU A 38 3.82 18.33 -2.13
CA LEU A 38 2.76 17.72 -1.34
C LEU A 38 3.30 16.66 -0.38
N LEU A 39 4.20 15.78 -0.81
CA LEU A 39 4.83 14.78 0.06
C LEU A 39 5.65 15.45 1.19
N TYR A 40 6.39 16.52 0.90
CA TYR A 40 7.05 17.29 1.96
C TYR A 40 6.07 17.99 2.91
N SER A 41 4.91 18.41 2.40
CA SER A 41 3.88 19.05 3.23
C SER A 41 3.26 18.11 4.27
N LEU A 42 3.31 16.80 4.02
CA LEU A 42 2.93 15.78 5.02
C LEU A 42 3.70 15.97 6.32
N TYR A 43 4.96 16.41 6.26
CA TYR A 43 5.86 16.51 7.41
C TYR A 43 5.86 17.85 8.13
N THR A 44 4.93 18.73 7.80
CA THR A 44 4.84 20.06 8.42
C THR A 44 4.34 19.96 9.88
N LYS A 45 4.87 20.83 10.75
CA LYS A 45 4.59 20.82 12.21
C LYS A 45 3.12 21.10 12.55
N ASP A 46 2.38 21.77 11.67
CA ASP A 46 0.94 22.04 11.80
C ASP A 46 0.06 20.96 11.13
N GLY A 47 0.67 19.88 10.62
CA GLY A 47 0.00 18.84 9.82
C GLY A 47 -1.08 18.05 10.58
N THR A 48 -1.07 18.06 11.91
CA THR A 48 -2.13 17.42 12.72
C THR A 48 -3.47 18.15 12.64
N ALA A 49 -3.48 19.44 12.29
CA ALA A 49 -4.71 20.23 12.17
C ALA A 49 -5.40 20.10 10.81
N SER A 50 -4.68 19.67 9.77
CA SER A 50 -5.22 19.60 8.41
C SER A 50 -4.96 18.24 7.79
N LYS A 51 -6.00 17.40 7.71
CA LYS A 51 -6.00 16.14 6.92
C LYS A 51 -5.87 16.39 5.40
N ALA A 52 -5.70 17.64 4.96
CA ALA A 52 -5.69 17.99 3.55
C ALA A 52 -4.53 17.37 2.75
N PRO A 53 -3.27 17.35 3.23
CA PRO A 53 -2.17 16.79 2.46
C PRO A 53 -2.36 15.31 2.11
N GLY A 54 -2.70 14.46 3.08
CA GLY A 54 -2.98 13.03 2.83
C GLY A 54 -4.14 12.80 1.86
N ARG A 55 -5.22 13.58 1.99
CA ARG A 55 -6.36 13.54 1.05
C ARG A 55 -5.97 13.98 -0.36
N LEU A 56 -5.13 14.99 -0.49
CA LEU A 56 -4.62 15.41 -1.80
C LEU A 56 -3.75 14.32 -2.42
N VAL A 57 -2.93 13.61 -1.63
CA VAL A 57 -2.15 12.45 -2.12
C VAL A 57 -3.10 11.36 -2.60
N MET A 58 -4.17 11.05 -1.86
CA MET A 58 -5.22 10.13 -2.29
C MET A 58 -5.86 10.55 -3.62
N ILE A 59 -6.22 11.83 -3.77
CA ILE A 59 -6.81 12.35 -5.01
C ILE A 59 -5.83 12.17 -6.17
N LEU A 60 -4.56 12.58 -6.01
CA LEU A 60 -3.55 12.39 -7.06
C LEU A 60 -3.34 10.90 -7.36
N GLY A 61 -3.31 10.04 -6.35
CA GLY A 61 -3.19 8.59 -6.48
C GLY A 61 -4.37 7.97 -7.24
N SER A 62 -5.58 8.49 -7.08
CA SER A 62 -6.75 8.06 -7.85
C SER A 62 -6.69 8.47 -9.33
N LEU A 63 -5.95 9.53 -9.65
CA LEU A 63 -5.78 10.06 -11.02
C LEU A 63 -4.61 9.38 -11.74
N CYS A 64 -3.46 9.24 -11.08
CA CYS A 64 -2.23 8.71 -11.65
C CYS A 64 -1.48 7.82 -10.65
N PRO A 65 -2.01 6.62 -10.33
CA PRO A 65 -1.45 5.74 -9.31
C PRO A 65 -0.01 5.32 -9.64
N GLY A 66 0.27 5.06 -10.92
CA GLY A 66 1.58 4.62 -11.40
C GLY A 66 2.72 5.61 -11.17
N ARG A 67 2.43 6.89 -10.89
CA ARG A 67 3.43 7.91 -10.53
C ARG A 67 3.44 8.23 -9.04
N VAL A 68 2.25 8.26 -8.43
CA VAL A 68 2.08 8.66 -7.02
C VAL A 68 2.59 7.60 -6.06
N PHE A 69 2.24 6.32 -6.25
CA PHE A 69 2.59 5.27 -5.29
C PHE A 69 4.08 4.96 -5.22
N PRO A 70 4.84 4.87 -6.33
CA PRO A 70 6.28 4.67 -6.23
C PRO A 70 6.95 5.75 -5.38
N ARG A 71 6.57 7.02 -5.57
CA ARG A 71 7.07 8.14 -4.76
C ARG A 71 6.61 8.07 -3.31
N PHE A 72 5.35 7.71 -3.06
CA PHE A 72 4.86 7.54 -1.70
C PHE A 72 5.61 6.41 -0.96
N PHE A 73 5.93 5.30 -1.62
CA PHE A 73 6.65 4.17 -1.03
C PHE A 73 8.08 4.52 -0.61
N GLU A 74 8.78 5.38 -1.36
CA GLU A 74 10.08 5.93 -0.96
C GLU A 74 10.04 6.70 0.38
N HIS A 75 8.86 7.20 0.75
CA HIS A 75 8.64 7.86 2.03
C HIS A 75 8.08 6.89 3.08
N ALA A 76 7.20 5.98 2.66
CA ALA A 76 6.47 5.08 3.53
C ALA A 76 7.37 4.07 4.23
N TYR A 77 8.18 3.35 3.46
CA TYR A 77 9.05 2.31 4.00
C TYR A 77 10.09 2.87 4.99
N PRO A 78 10.88 3.91 4.66
CA PRO A 78 11.84 4.48 5.62
C PRO A 78 11.22 4.99 6.91
N ALA A 79 10.06 5.66 6.82
CA ALA A 79 9.43 6.24 8.01
C ALA A 79 8.98 5.18 9.00
N ILE A 80 8.59 3.99 8.53
CA ILE A 80 8.19 2.86 9.37
C ILE A 80 9.39 2.27 10.13
N PHE A 81 10.56 2.21 9.48
CA PHE A 81 11.79 1.72 10.11
C PHE A 81 12.52 2.77 10.96
N ALA A 82 12.26 4.06 10.76
CA ALA A 82 12.88 5.15 11.52
C ALA A 82 12.33 5.22 12.96
N VAL A 83 13.13 4.77 13.92
CA VAL A 83 12.76 4.76 15.35
C VAL A 83 12.94 6.14 16.01
N ASP A 84 13.73 7.02 15.41
CA ASP A 84 14.11 8.34 15.95
C ASP A 84 13.21 9.50 15.50
N GLU A 85 12.27 9.28 14.57
CA GLU A 85 11.42 10.32 13.98
C GLU A 85 9.90 10.03 14.08
N PRO A 86 9.33 9.93 15.30
CA PRO A 86 7.96 9.44 15.53
C PRO A 86 6.86 10.27 14.85
N HIS A 87 7.08 11.57 14.67
CA HIS A 87 6.16 12.45 13.96
C HIS A 87 6.08 12.11 12.46
N ARG A 88 7.22 11.81 11.82
CA ARG A 88 7.24 11.40 10.41
C ARG A 88 6.54 10.08 10.20
N LEU A 89 6.71 9.13 11.11
CA LEU A 89 5.99 7.87 11.12
C LEU A 89 4.47 8.09 11.18
N THR A 90 4.01 8.82 12.20
CA THR A 90 2.59 9.14 12.44
C THR A 90 1.92 9.68 11.18
N GLN A 91 2.48 10.73 10.59
CA GLN A 91 1.89 11.38 9.40
C GLN A 91 1.94 10.50 8.14
N THR A 92 2.97 9.68 8.03
CA THR A 92 3.09 8.72 6.93
C THR A 92 2.01 7.64 7.03
N LEU A 93 1.77 7.12 8.23
CA LEU A 93 0.72 6.12 8.47
C LEU A 93 -0.69 6.71 8.35
N ASP A 94 -0.90 7.97 8.73
CA ASP A 94 -2.15 8.69 8.46
C ASP A 94 -2.38 8.85 6.94
N CYS A 95 -1.33 9.13 6.18
CA CYS A 95 -1.40 9.18 4.72
C CYS A 95 -1.65 7.79 4.11
N LEU A 96 -0.98 6.75 4.64
CA LEU A 96 -1.19 5.35 4.24
C LEU A 96 -2.66 4.96 4.36
N PHE A 97 -3.31 5.33 5.46
CA PHE A 97 -4.72 5.06 5.68
C PHE A 97 -5.62 5.62 4.57
N GLU A 98 -5.34 6.84 4.12
CA GLU A 98 -6.11 7.49 3.05
C GLU A 98 -5.89 6.79 1.69
N VAL A 99 -4.73 6.17 1.46
CA VAL A 99 -4.38 5.59 0.14
C VAL A 99 -4.47 4.06 0.06
N VAL A 100 -4.55 3.34 1.17
CA VAL A 100 -4.44 1.88 1.20
C VAL A 100 -5.50 1.17 0.36
N PHE A 101 -6.71 1.72 0.28
CA PHE A 101 -7.77 1.19 -0.57
C PHE A 101 -7.41 1.29 -2.06
N LEU A 102 -6.74 2.36 -2.48
CA LEU A 102 -6.30 2.52 -3.87
C LEU A 102 -5.19 1.53 -4.21
N ILE A 103 -4.26 1.28 -3.27
CA ILE A 103 -3.21 0.26 -3.41
C ILE A 103 -3.82 -1.12 -3.60
N GLY A 104 -4.82 -1.48 -2.78
CA GLY A 104 -5.50 -2.78 -2.89
C GLY A 104 -6.29 -2.99 -4.18
N ASN A 105 -6.75 -1.91 -4.82
CA ASN A 105 -7.48 -1.97 -6.08
C ASN A 105 -6.60 -1.84 -7.32
N ASP A 106 -5.27 -1.76 -7.17
CA ASP A 106 -4.33 -1.66 -8.29
C ASP A 106 -4.25 -2.98 -9.08
N SER A 107 -5.23 -3.21 -9.96
CA SER A 107 -5.38 -4.45 -10.73
C SER A 107 -5.30 -4.23 -12.24
N ASP A 108 -5.27 -2.97 -12.69
CA ASP A 108 -5.26 -2.64 -14.11
C ASP A 108 -3.85 -2.82 -14.71
N PRO A 109 -3.64 -3.80 -15.61
CA PRO A 109 -2.34 -4.06 -16.21
C PRO A 109 -1.93 -2.99 -17.24
N THR A 110 -2.86 -2.14 -17.68
CA THR A 110 -2.59 -1.09 -18.68
C THR A 110 -1.93 0.15 -18.09
N ILE A 111 -1.95 0.28 -16.76
CA ILE A 111 -1.36 1.41 -16.05
C ILE A 111 0.16 1.30 -16.14
N ARG A 112 0.81 2.33 -16.68
CA ARG A 112 2.27 2.48 -16.64
C ARG A 112 2.69 2.88 -15.23
N ARG A 113 3.35 1.97 -14.53
CA ARG A 113 3.95 2.22 -13.21
C ARG A 113 5.40 2.63 -13.36
N LEU A 114 5.81 3.67 -12.65
CA LEU A 114 7.21 4.06 -12.55
C LEU A 114 7.93 3.13 -11.58
N ASN A 115 9.22 2.93 -11.82
CA ASN A 115 10.07 2.19 -10.89
C ASN A 115 10.30 3.02 -9.62
N MET A 116 10.35 2.32 -8.49
CA MET A 116 10.85 2.85 -7.23
C MET A 116 12.37 3.04 -7.32
N GLU A 117 12.92 3.93 -6.49
CA GLU A 117 14.36 4.16 -6.36
C GLU A 117 15.05 2.94 -5.73
N LYS A 118 14.33 2.26 -4.83
CA LYS A 118 14.77 1.02 -4.16
C LYS A 118 13.77 -0.11 -4.36
N ASP A 119 14.28 -1.34 -4.32
CA ASP A 119 13.44 -2.53 -4.29
C ASP A 119 13.03 -2.82 -2.84
N TRP A 120 12.04 -2.07 -2.36
CA TRP A 120 11.53 -2.17 -0.99
C TRP A 120 11.04 -3.56 -0.62
N ILE A 121 10.62 -4.37 -1.60
CA ILE A 121 10.20 -5.75 -1.38
C ILE A 121 11.40 -6.61 -0.99
N ASN A 122 12.53 -6.52 -1.70
CA ASN A 122 13.73 -7.24 -1.29
C ASN A 122 14.28 -6.72 0.03
N GLU A 123 14.34 -5.39 0.23
CA GLU A 123 14.85 -4.83 1.49
C GLU A 123 14.05 -5.39 2.68
N MET A 124 12.73 -5.53 2.51
CA MET A 124 11.86 -6.16 3.50
C MET A 124 12.14 -7.65 3.72
N GLU A 125 12.36 -8.41 2.65
CA GLU A 125 12.70 -9.84 2.75
C GLU A 125 14.08 -10.06 3.40
N GLU A 126 15.05 -9.17 3.16
CA GLU A 126 16.42 -9.23 3.72
C GLU A 126 16.47 -8.84 5.20
N ILE A 127 15.70 -7.82 5.61
CA ILE A 127 15.68 -7.34 7.00
C ILE A 127 14.83 -8.25 7.90
N ARG A 128 13.92 -9.05 7.32
CA ARG A 128 13.03 -9.93 8.09
C ARG A 128 13.81 -10.85 9.02
N SER A 129 13.40 -10.89 10.29
CA SER A 129 14.00 -11.79 11.27
C SER A 129 13.81 -13.25 10.86
N PRO A 130 14.86 -14.09 10.88
CA PRO A 130 14.74 -15.53 10.57
C PRO A 130 13.89 -16.30 11.58
N THR A 131 13.65 -15.72 12.77
CA THR A 131 12.76 -16.30 13.79
C THR A 131 11.30 -15.89 13.62
N SER A 132 10.99 -14.99 12.67
CA SER A 132 9.61 -14.57 12.40
C SER A 132 8.78 -15.77 11.92
N PRO A 133 7.55 -15.95 12.42
CA PRO A 133 6.65 -17.01 11.94
C PRO A 133 6.41 -16.98 10.42
N ILE A 134 6.58 -15.82 9.79
CA ILE A 134 6.41 -15.57 8.35
C ILE A 134 7.67 -15.91 7.55
N ALA A 135 8.85 -16.06 8.17
CA ALA A 135 10.11 -16.30 7.46
C ALA A 135 10.06 -17.54 6.55
N ARG A 136 9.29 -18.58 6.94
CA ARG A 136 9.05 -19.78 6.13
C ARG A 136 8.25 -19.55 4.85
N TYR A 137 7.58 -18.40 4.73
CA TYR A 137 6.80 -17.97 3.58
C TYR A 137 7.50 -16.81 2.83
N SER A 138 8.83 -16.80 2.80
CA SER A 138 9.61 -15.86 1.98
C SER A 138 9.22 -15.97 0.50
N LEU A 139 9.48 -14.93 -0.29
CA LEU A 139 9.16 -14.98 -1.73
C LEU A 139 9.89 -16.12 -2.44
N GLU A 140 11.12 -16.42 -2.03
CA GLU A 140 11.89 -17.55 -2.54
C GLU A 140 11.22 -18.89 -2.19
N ALA A 141 10.85 -19.09 -0.92
CA ALA A 141 10.18 -20.30 -0.46
C ALA A 141 8.84 -20.54 -1.20
N LEU A 142 8.05 -19.47 -1.37
CA LEU A 142 6.78 -19.52 -2.09
C LEU A 142 6.98 -19.77 -3.59
N SER A 143 8.07 -19.25 -4.18
CA SER A 143 8.37 -19.44 -5.61
C SER A 143 8.63 -20.90 -5.96
N HIS A 144 9.12 -21.73 -5.04
CA HIS A 144 9.30 -23.17 -5.29
C HIS A 144 8.00 -23.92 -5.61
N SER A 145 6.85 -23.36 -5.21
CA SER A 145 5.54 -23.94 -5.49
C SER A 145 4.98 -23.55 -6.87
N LEU A 146 5.69 -22.72 -7.63
CA LEU A 146 5.30 -22.22 -8.94
C LEU A 146 6.40 -22.48 -9.99
N GLU A 147 6.01 -22.44 -11.26
CA GLU A 147 6.93 -22.63 -12.40
C GLU A 147 7.79 -21.39 -12.69
N PHE A 148 7.55 -20.29 -11.98
CA PHE A 148 8.21 -19.01 -12.18
C PHE A 148 8.57 -18.37 -10.83
N ASN A 149 9.52 -17.44 -10.84
CA ASN A 149 9.83 -16.63 -9.68
C ASN A 149 8.70 -15.60 -9.46
N ILE A 150 8.08 -15.64 -8.28
CA ILE A 150 6.96 -14.76 -7.91
C ILE A 150 7.31 -13.31 -8.12
N LYS A 151 8.52 -12.91 -7.70
CA LYS A 151 8.97 -11.53 -7.72
C LYS A 151 8.91 -10.92 -9.12
N ASP A 152 9.33 -11.66 -10.13
CA ASP A 152 9.38 -11.20 -11.52
C ASP A 152 7.99 -10.94 -12.12
N LYS A 153 6.94 -11.47 -11.48
CA LYS A 153 5.55 -11.39 -11.92
C LYS A 153 4.71 -10.41 -11.08
N LEU A 154 5.26 -9.87 -9.99
CA LEU A 154 4.62 -8.83 -9.21
C LEU A 154 4.80 -7.47 -9.91
N THR A 155 3.74 -7.02 -10.59
CA THR A 155 3.78 -5.77 -11.38
C THR A 155 2.94 -4.66 -10.79
N SER A 156 1.94 -5.01 -9.98
CA SER A 156 1.02 -4.12 -9.30
C SER A 156 1.46 -3.82 -7.87
N PHE A 157 0.88 -2.77 -7.32
CA PHE A 157 1.15 -2.34 -5.96
C PHE A 157 0.44 -3.18 -4.89
N ARG A 158 -0.44 -4.12 -5.28
CA ARG A 158 -1.20 -4.98 -4.36
C ARG A 158 -0.30 -5.80 -3.44
N CYS A 159 0.86 -6.22 -3.93
CA CYS A 159 1.83 -6.98 -3.12
C CYS A 159 2.33 -6.20 -1.90
N HIS A 160 2.40 -4.87 -1.97
CA HIS A 160 2.82 -4.03 -0.84
C HIS A 160 1.87 -4.13 0.35
N LEU A 161 0.60 -4.51 0.16
CA LEU A 161 -0.32 -4.70 1.28
C LEU A 161 0.14 -5.79 2.24
N PHE A 162 0.76 -6.87 1.74
CA PHE A 162 1.29 -7.94 2.59
C PHE A 162 2.45 -7.44 3.46
N TYR A 163 3.31 -6.60 2.89
CA TYR A 163 4.45 -6.02 3.60
C TYR A 163 4.03 -4.92 4.57
N PHE A 164 3.08 -4.05 4.18
CA PHE A 164 2.49 -3.08 5.11
C PHE A 164 1.82 -3.80 6.27
N LEU A 165 1.10 -4.90 6.02
CA LEU A 165 0.49 -5.69 7.07
C LEU A 165 1.55 -6.25 8.04
N GLU A 166 2.61 -6.86 7.52
CA GLU A 166 3.75 -7.35 8.31
C GLU A 166 4.37 -6.24 9.17
N MET A 167 4.74 -5.12 8.55
CA MET A 167 5.36 -3.99 9.24
C MET A 167 4.46 -3.35 10.29
N LEU A 168 3.16 -3.20 10.01
CA LEU A 168 2.21 -2.60 10.94
C LEU A 168 2.03 -3.47 12.19
N ILE A 169 2.03 -4.81 12.04
CA ILE A 169 1.95 -5.75 13.16
C ILE A 169 3.22 -5.69 14.01
N GLU A 170 4.40 -5.68 13.37
CA GLU A 170 5.67 -5.52 14.08
C GLU A 170 5.77 -4.16 14.79
N GLY A 171 5.20 -3.13 14.17
CA GLY A 171 5.13 -1.76 14.68
C GLY A 171 4.17 -1.55 15.86
N ILE A 172 3.35 -2.54 16.25
CA ILE A 172 2.55 -2.47 17.47
C ILE A 172 3.48 -2.51 18.69
N ASP A 173 3.71 -1.34 19.27
CA ASP A 173 4.53 -1.14 20.47
C ASP A 173 3.66 -0.80 21.67
N ILE A 174 3.78 -1.60 22.73
CA ILE A 174 3.05 -1.43 24.00
C ILE A 174 3.46 -0.12 24.69
N ASN A 175 4.67 0.36 24.46
CA ASN A 175 5.19 1.56 25.12
C ASN A 175 4.79 2.87 24.41
N ASP A 176 4.32 2.80 23.16
CA ASP A 176 3.89 3.96 22.37
C ASP A 176 2.44 3.78 21.91
N VAL A 177 1.52 4.23 22.76
CA VAL A 177 0.08 4.14 22.52
C VAL A 177 -0.35 4.91 21.26
N ALA A 178 0.32 6.01 20.93
CA ALA A 178 -0.01 6.80 19.75
C ALA A 178 0.33 6.02 18.47
N LYS A 179 1.55 5.45 18.43
CA LYS A 179 1.99 4.58 17.32
C LYS A 179 1.12 3.33 17.22
N ALA A 180 0.83 2.66 18.34
CA ALA A 180 -0.01 1.47 18.35
C ALA A 180 -1.42 1.74 17.82
N ASN A 181 -2.05 2.86 18.23
CA ASN A 181 -3.39 3.24 17.74
C ASN A 181 -3.42 3.45 16.23
N ILE A 182 -2.43 4.16 15.67
CA ILE A 182 -2.37 4.43 14.23
C ILE A 182 -2.08 3.16 13.44
N ALA A 183 -1.22 2.28 13.97
CA ALA A 183 -0.96 0.97 13.39
C ALA A 183 -2.23 0.11 13.36
N ILE A 184 -2.94 0.00 14.49
CA ILE A 184 -4.21 -0.75 14.61
C ILE A 184 -5.28 -0.18 13.68
N HIS A 185 -5.35 1.15 13.52
CA HIS A 185 -6.31 1.79 12.61
C HIS A 185 -6.05 1.40 11.14
N ASN A 186 -4.79 1.44 10.70
CA ASN A 186 -4.39 0.99 9.37
C ASN A 186 -4.62 -0.53 9.18
N LEU A 187 -4.29 -1.34 10.19
CA LEU A 187 -4.52 -2.79 10.17
C LEU A 187 -6.01 -3.13 10.00
N THR A 188 -6.88 -2.43 10.74
CA THR A 188 -8.33 -2.60 10.63
C THR A 188 -8.82 -2.35 9.22
N LEU A 189 -8.31 -1.30 8.57
CA LEU A 189 -8.68 -1.00 7.19
C LEU A 189 -8.13 -2.05 6.21
N ILE A 190 -6.88 -2.51 6.38
CA ILE A 190 -6.31 -3.59 5.56
C ILE A 190 -7.13 -4.88 5.69
N PHE A 191 -7.52 -5.26 6.91
CA PHE A 191 -8.37 -6.43 7.17
C PHE A 191 -9.77 -6.30 6.58
N PHE A 192 -10.27 -5.08 6.39
CA PHE A 192 -11.54 -4.83 5.72
C PHE A 192 -11.45 -4.99 4.20
N ILE A 193 -10.30 -4.65 3.60
CA ILE A 193 -10.11 -4.67 2.13
C ILE A 193 -9.52 -6.00 1.62
N VAL A 194 -8.70 -6.70 2.42
CA VAL A 194 -8.05 -7.97 2.06
C VAL A 194 -8.77 -9.12 2.76
N PRO A 195 -9.23 -10.15 2.03
CA PRO A 195 -9.77 -11.35 2.68
C PRO A 195 -8.63 -12.07 3.42
N ILE A 196 -8.74 -12.15 4.75
CA ILE A 196 -7.74 -12.80 5.61
C ILE A 196 -7.95 -14.32 5.57
N LEU A 197 -7.61 -14.90 4.43
CA LEU A 197 -7.74 -16.32 4.11
C LEU A 197 -6.53 -16.76 3.29
N ASP A 198 -6.08 -17.99 3.48
CA ASP A 198 -5.19 -18.65 2.52
C ASP A 198 -6.01 -19.15 1.33
N TYR A 199 -5.80 -18.52 0.18
CA TYR A 199 -6.39 -18.87 -1.12
C TYR A 199 -5.32 -19.33 -2.12
N SER A 200 -4.16 -19.80 -1.66
CA SER A 200 -3.11 -20.38 -2.51
C SER A 200 -3.62 -21.57 -3.35
N ASP A 201 -4.52 -22.37 -2.78
CA ASP A 201 -5.14 -23.51 -3.47
C ASP A 201 -6.03 -23.11 -4.64
N CYS A 202 -6.49 -21.85 -4.74
CA CYS A 202 -7.31 -21.37 -5.88
C CYS A 202 -6.59 -21.56 -7.23
N ILE A 203 -5.26 -21.57 -7.23
CA ILE A 203 -4.43 -21.78 -8.43
C ILE A 203 -4.73 -23.14 -9.10
N LYS A 204 -5.15 -24.15 -8.32
CA LYS A 204 -5.48 -25.49 -8.82
C LYS A 204 -6.85 -25.55 -9.50
N TYR A 205 -7.76 -24.65 -9.12
CA TYR A 205 -9.16 -24.68 -9.55
C TYR A 205 -9.48 -23.62 -10.62
N HIS A 206 -8.62 -22.61 -10.79
CA HIS A 206 -8.82 -21.50 -11.71
C HIS A 206 -7.71 -21.44 -12.77
N ASN A 207 -8.06 -21.72 -14.02
CA ASN A 207 -7.13 -21.70 -15.16
C ASN A 207 -7.01 -20.32 -15.82
N ASP A 208 -7.87 -19.38 -15.44
CA ASP A 208 -8.00 -18.02 -15.96
C ASP A 208 -7.14 -16.99 -15.22
N LEU A 209 -6.43 -17.40 -14.16
CA LEU A 209 -5.55 -16.53 -13.39
C LEU A 209 -4.29 -16.16 -14.18
N THR A 210 -3.97 -14.87 -14.17
CA THR A 210 -2.69 -14.33 -14.63
C THR A 210 -1.52 -14.79 -13.74
N ASP A 211 -0.30 -14.72 -14.25
CA ASP A 211 0.91 -15.05 -13.45
C ASP A 211 1.00 -14.19 -12.19
N GLU A 212 0.61 -12.92 -12.27
CA GLU A 212 0.57 -12.03 -11.09
C GLU A 212 -0.50 -12.49 -10.08
N GLU A 213 -1.70 -12.86 -10.54
CA GLU A 213 -2.75 -13.33 -9.64
C GLU A 213 -2.36 -14.65 -8.96
N LYS A 214 -1.68 -15.55 -9.67
CA LYS A 214 -1.10 -16.77 -9.07
C LYS A 214 -0.05 -16.42 -8.02
N ALA A 215 0.82 -15.45 -8.30
CA ALA A 215 1.79 -14.93 -7.34
C ALA A 215 1.11 -14.37 -6.07
N LEU A 216 0.09 -13.52 -6.23
CA LEU A 216 -0.68 -12.96 -5.10
C LEU A 216 -1.44 -14.05 -4.32
N CYS A 217 -2.00 -15.04 -5.00
CA CYS A 217 -2.62 -16.21 -4.37
C CYS A 217 -1.61 -16.98 -3.53
N MET A 218 -0.39 -17.18 -4.03
CA MET A 218 0.65 -17.87 -3.26
C MET A 218 1.10 -17.03 -2.05
N MET A 219 1.17 -15.71 -2.17
CA MET A 219 1.45 -14.82 -1.04
C MET A 219 0.36 -14.85 0.05
N SER A 220 -0.86 -15.25 -0.28
CA SER A 220 -1.97 -15.36 0.69
C SER A 220 -1.74 -16.36 1.82
N MET A 221 -0.81 -17.31 1.64
CA MET A 221 -0.37 -18.22 2.72
C MET A 221 0.18 -17.47 3.95
N ARG A 222 0.65 -16.22 3.76
CA ARG A 222 1.11 -15.35 4.85
C ARG A 222 -0.06 -14.84 5.72
N LEU A 223 -1.27 -14.71 5.17
CA LEU A 223 -2.38 -13.98 5.80
C LEU A 223 -2.87 -14.61 7.11
N PRO A 224 -3.08 -15.95 7.22
CA PRO A 224 -3.47 -16.55 8.48
C PRO A 224 -2.41 -16.36 9.58
N VAL A 225 -1.13 -16.48 9.21
CA VAL A 225 -0.02 -16.31 10.15
C VAL A 225 0.14 -14.86 10.60
N LEU A 226 -0.05 -13.91 9.68
CA LEU A 226 -0.11 -12.48 10.00
C LEU A 226 -1.27 -12.19 10.98
N ALA A 227 -2.43 -12.81 10.77
CA ALA A 227 -3.57 -12.66 11.68
C ALA A 227 -3.28 -13.20 13.08
N GLU A 228 -2.64 -14.37 13.19
CA GLU A 228 -2.17 -14.93 14.47
C GLU A 228 -1.18 -13.99 15.17
N MET A 229 -0.19 -13.48 14.44
CA MET A 229 0.78 -12.52 14.97
C MET A 229 0.12 -11.22 15.47
N ALA A 230 -0.89 -10.72 14.76
CA ALA A 230 -1.65 -9.54 15.16
C ALA A 230 -2.45 -9.80 16.46
N LEU A 231 -3.03 -10.98 16.61
CA LEU A 231 -3.73 -11.39 17.83
C LEU A 231 -2.78 -11.50 19.02
N ASP A 232 -1.62 -12.13 18.85
CA ASP A 232 -0.61 -12.27 19.91
C ASP A 232 -0.16 -10.91 20.43
N LYS A 233 0.09 -9.95 19.53
CA LYS A 233 0.42 -8.57 19.87
C LYS A 233 -0.72 -7.85 20.61
N SER A 234 -1.96 -8.08 20.19
CA SER A 234 -3.15 -7.48 20.79
C SER A 234 -3.46 -8.02 22.19
N VAL A 235 -3.20 -9.31 22.44
CA VAL A 235 -3.34 -9.93 23.77
C VAL A 235 -2.28 -9.39 24.72
N LEU A 236 -1.03 -9.22 24.26
CA LEU A 236 0.04 -8.62 25.07
C LEU A 236 -0.28 -7.19 25.51
N LEU A 237 -1.01 -6.41 24.70
CA LEU A 237 -1.50 -5.07 25.07
C LEU A 237 -2.53 -5.09 26.21
N HIS A 238 -3.30 -6.17 26.39
CA HIS A 238 -4.36 -6.26 27.40
C HIS A 238 -3.90 -6.82 28.76
N ILE A 239 -2.75 -7.50 28.82
CA ILE A 239 -2.26 -8.21 30.02
C ILE A 239 -1.35 -7.32 30.89
N ARG A 240 -1.06 -6.08 30.47
CA ARG A 240 -0.30 -5.09 31.24
C ARG A 240 -1.13 -3.83 31.48
#